data_AF-A0A7Z6Y7Z0-F1
#
_entry.id   AF-A0A7Z6Y7Z0-F1
#
_cell.length_a   1.000
_cell.length_b   1.000
_cell.length_c   1.000
_cell.angle_alpha   90.00
_cell.angle_beta   90.00
_cell.angle_gamma   90.00
#
_symmetry.space_group_name_H-M   'P 1'
#
loop_
_entity.id
_entity.type
_entity.pdbx_description
1 polymer ?
#
loop_
_entity_poly.entity_id
_entity_poly.type
_entity_poly.pdbx_seq_one_letter_code
_entity_poly.pdbx_strand_id
1 'polypeptide(L)'
;MTDSEASKSIQVLPPTFIYIPPVPLLVGVIYSATALERVYEGSPQVTARWPSYKSLKKWFLGKVFRAPTRPSSLRSLDEMEKDMLAGGFVVPDVVWQPHCEWTSLLKQGLLTDHRAIATWTGRLERDLELAASFVHLPDVSDRIQAIIQSPLIHESGAPGSWERMTSQEWVGDEAALLNCSLLKHNRVADAYSCFVRFMAWVVVDASLQHWQKVVVPHEGSERRKGYWANLLSQLHPFCR
;
A
#
# COMPACT_ATOMS: atom_id res chain seq x y z
N MET A 1 -7.85 16.87 -39.73
CA MET A 1 -6.97 16.38 -38.64
C MET A 1 -7.56 16.92 -37.35
N THR A 2 -8.35 16.11 -36.67
CA THR A 2 -8.91 16.41 -35.36
C THR A 2 -8.39 15.33 -34.44
N ASP A 3 -7.38 15.68 -33.64
CA ASP A 3 -6.87 14.85 -32.57
C ASP A 3 -7.98 14.65 -31.55
N SER A 4 -8.58 13.47 -31.59
CA SER A 4 -9.43 12.96 -30.52
C SER A 4 -8.49 12.53 -29.40
N GLU A 5 -8.26 13.39 -28.42
CA GLU A 5 -7.79 12.97 -27.09
C GLU A 5 -8.83 11.98 -26.55
N ALA A 6 -8.59 10.69 -26.80
CA ALA A 6 -9.33 9.62 -26.17
C ALA A 6 -9.09 9.76 -24.67
N SER A 7 -10.13 10.21 -23.96
CA SER A 7 -10.17 10.24 -22.50
C SER A 7 -9.81 8.84 -22.00
N LYS A 8 -8.57 8.68 -21.54
CA LYS A 8 -8.08 7.42 -20.97
C LYS A 8 -8.89 7.20 -19.70
N SER A 9 -9.86 6.30 -19.77
CA SER A 9 -10.62 5.87 -18.60
C SER A 9 -9.65 5.30 -17.57
N ILE A 10 -9.48 5.99 -16.45
CA ILE A 10 -8.71 5.50 -15.31
C ILE A 10 -9.31 4.14 -14.90
N GLN A 11 -8.49 3.09 -14.96
CA GLN A 11 -8.90 1.78 -14.48
C GLN A 11 -8.59 1.65 -12.99
N VAL A 12 -9.66 1.46 -12.19
CA VAL A 12 -9.55 1.13 -10.77
C VAL A 12 -9.49 -0.38 -10.65
N LEU A 13 -8.34 -0.89 -10.25
CA LEU A 13 -8.16 -2.34 -10.08
C LEU A 13 -8.90 -2.79 -8.82
N PRO A 14 -9.71 -3.86 -8.88
CA PRO A 14 -10.38 -4.38 -7.69
C PRO A 14 -9.34 -4.81 -6.65
N PRO A 15 -9.64 -4.73 -5.33
CA PRO A 15 -8.72 -5.10 -4.25
C PRO A 15 -8.44 -6.62 -4.15
N THR A 16 -8.66 -7.34 -5.23
CA THR A 16 -8.33 -8.75 -5.36
C THR A 16 -6.86 -8.87 -5.75
N PHE A 17 -6.08 -9.35 -4.77
CA PHE A 17 -4.77 -10.02 -4.91
C PHE A 17 -3.50 -9.19 -4.80
N ILE A 18 -3.14 -8.72 -3.61
CA ILE A 18 -1.98 -7.85 -3.49
C ILE A 18 -1.28 -8.03 -2.12
N TYR A 19 0.06 -8.01 -2.13
CA TYR A 19 0.92 -8.20 -0.96
C TYR A 19 0.87 -7.00 -0.01
N ILE A 20 0.67 -5.81 -0.58
CA ILE A 20 0.59 -4.55 0.15
C ILE A 20 -0.88 -4.16 0.34
N PRO A 21 -1.42 -4.25 1.56
CA PRO A 21 -2.80 -3.89 1.83
C PRO A 21 -3.00 -2.36 1.79
N PRO A 22 -4.22 -1.87 1.55
CA PRO A 22 -4.54 -0.44 1.70
C PRO A 22 -4.20 0.06 3.11
N VAL A 23 -3.70 1.30 3.21
CA VAL A 23 -3.45 2.00 4.49
C VAL A 23 -4.72 2.05 5.35
N PRO A 24 -5.94 2.17 4.80
CA PRO A 24 -7.15 2.00 5.59
C PRO A 24 -7.26 0.68 6.37
N LEU A 25 -6.74 -0.42 5.81
CA LEU A 25 -6.70 -1.70 6.52
C LEU A 25 -5.70 -1.65 7.68
N LEU A 26 -4.52 -1.05 7.47
CA LEU A 26 -3.52 -0.80 8.52
C LEU A 26 -4.14 -0.01 9.68
N VAL A 27 -4.78 1.12 9.37
CA VAL A 27 -5.37 2.01 10.38
C VAL A 27 -6.57 1.36 11.05
N GLY A 28 -7.40 0.62 10.30
CA GLY A 28 -8.52 -0.12 10.86
C GLY A 28 -8.10 -1.22 11.84
N VAL A 29 -7.00 -1.93 11.54
CA VAL A 29 -6.46 -2.99 12.39
C VAL A 29 -5.71 -2.45 13.61
N ILE A 30 -4.91 -1.39 13.44
CA ILE A 30 -4.05 -0.84 14.50
C ILE A 30 -4.77 0.18 15.38
N TYR A 31 -5.55 1.08 14.78
CA TYR A 31 -6.11 2.26 15.45
C TYR A 31 -7.64 2.25 15.53
N SER A 32 -8.29 1.14 15.14
CA SER A 32 -9.75 0.96 15.01
C SER A 32 -10.38 1.72 13.83
N ALA A 33 -11.60 1.34 13.47
CA ALA A 33 -12.33 1.84 12.28
C ALA A 33 -12.58 3.37 12.24
N THR A 34 -12.34 4.09 13.34
CA THR A 34 -12.59 5.54 13.46
C THR A 34 -11.32 6.40 13.30
N ALA A 35 -10.13 5.80 13.29
CA ALA A 35 -8.89 6.57 13.22
C ALA A 35 -8.67 7.23 11.86
N LEU A 36 -9.04 6.57 10.75
CA LEU A 36 -9.01 7.18 9.41
C LEU A 36 -9.96 8.37 9.30
N GLU A 37 -11.14 8.25 9.88
CA GLU A 37 -12.12 9.34 9.94
C GLU A 37 -11.52 10.54 10.66
N ARG A 38 -10.89 10.32 11.82
CA ARG A 38 -10.23 11.39 12.58
C ARG A 38 -9.04 12.01 11.86
N VAL A 39 -8.22 11.21 11.17
CA VAL A 39 -7.07 11.71 10.41
C VAL A 39 -7.53 12.54 9.21
N TYR A 40 -8.54 12.06 8.49
CA TYR A 40 -9.11 12.79 7.37
C TYR A 40 -9.77 14.09 7.83
N GLU A 41 -10.75 14.02 8.73
CA GLU A 41 -11.52 15.18 9.20
C GLU A 41 -10.64 16.17 9.98
N GLY A 42 -9.51 15.72 10.53
CA GLY A 42 -8.52 16.56 11.23
C GLY A 42 -7.40 17.11 10.33
N SER A 43 -7.37 16.75 9.04
CA SER A 43 -6.32 17.21 8.12
C SER A 43 -6.49 18.69 7.79
N PRO A 44 -5.43 19.51 7.88
CA PRO A 44 -5.50 20.94 7.53
C PRO A 44 -5.74 21.18 6.02
N GLN A 45 -5.60 20.14 5.19
CA GLN A 45 -5.89 20.18 3.76
C GLN A 45 -7.38 19.98 3.45
N VAL A 46 -8.14 19.38 4.37
CA VAL A 46 -9.57 19.17 4.20
C VAL A 46 -10.30 20.48 4.45
N THR A 47 -10.92 21.00 3.40
CA THR A 47 -11.73 22.22 3.48
C THR A 47 -13.21 21.86 3.64
N ALA A 48 -14.05 22.84 4.03
CA ALA A 48 -15.50 22.66 4.12
C ALA A 48 -16.17 22.27 2.78
N ARG A 49 -15.41 22.37 1.68
CA ARG A 49 -15.85 22.05 0.32
C ARG A 49 -15.53 20.61 -0.09
N TRP A 50 -14.59 19.97 0.60
CA TRP A 50 -14.27 18.58 0.37
C TRP A 50 -15.41 17.67 0.83
N PRO A 51 -15.53 16.46 0.27
CA PRO A 51 -16.49 15.49 0.77
C PRO A 51 -16.17 15.10 2.22
N SER A 52 -17.17 14.96 3.07
CA SER A 52 -16.95 14.33 4.39
C SER A 52 -16.40 12.91 4.25
N TYR A 53 -15.70 12.41 5.28
CA TYR A 53 -15.24 11.03 5.33
C TYR A 53 -16.40 10.03 5.14
N LYS A 54 -17.58 10.35 5.69
CA LYS A 54 -18.79 9.54 5.52
C LYS A 54 -19.22 9.44 4.05
N SER A 55 -19.07 10.52 3.28
CA SER A 55 -19.32 10.54 1.84
C SER A 55 -18.30 9.70 1.09
N LEU A 56 -17.00 9.88 1.37
CA LEU A 56 -15.93 9.07 0.76
C LEU A 56 -16.08 7.58 1.07
N LYS A 57 -16.43 7.23 2.32
CA LYS A 57 -16.70 5.85 2.73
C LYS A 57 -17.89 5.24 2.02
N LYS A 58 -18.93 6.04 1.73
CA LYS A 58 -20.09 5.59 0.98
C LYS A 58 -19.77 5.38 -0.50
N TRP A 59 -18.94 6.24 -1.09
CA TRP A 59 -18.68 6.25 -2.52
C TRP A 59 -17.54 5.33 -2.94
N PHE A 60 -16.47 5.30 -2.14
CA PHE A 60 -15.17 4.75 -2.53
C PHE A 60 -14.61 3.74 -1.52
N LEU A 61 -14.63 4.05 -0.22
CA LEU A 61 -13.96 3.23 0.81
C LEU A 61 -14.87 2.13 1.41
N GLY A 62 -16.06 1.95 0.84
CA GLY A 62 -17.04 0.96 1.26
C GLY A 62 -16.82 -0.40 0.58
N LYS A 63 -17.56 -1.43 1.00
CA LYS A 63 -17.50 -2.76 0.36
C LYS A 63 -17.95 -2.77 -1.10
N VAL A 64 -18.69 -1.75 -1.52
CA VAL A 64 -19.24 -1.63 -2.87
C VAL A 64 -18.96 -0.21 -3.37
N PHE A 65 -18.24 -0.11 -4.48
CA PHE A 65 -18.00 1.16 -5.16
C PHE A 65 -19.33 1.72 -5.70
N ARG A 66 -19.64 2.96 -5.33
CA ARG A 66 -20.85 3.67 -5.78
C ARG A 66 -20.53 5.13 -6.00
N ALA A 67 -20.05 5.46 -7.20
CA ALA A 67 -19.74 6.82 -7.58
C ALA A 67 -20.92 7.78 -7.31
N PRO A 68 -20.66 9.01 -6.82
CA PRO A 68 -21.73 9.98 -6.60
C PRO A 68 -22.33 10.43 -7.93
N THR A 69 -23.66 10.51 -7.97
CA THR A 69 -24.40 10.99 -9.16
C THR A 69 -24.95 12.39 -8.99
N ARG A 70 -24.93 12.95 -7.77
CA ARG A 70 -25.49 14.26 -7.47
C ARG A 70 -24.52 15.36 -7.91
N PRO A 71 -24.97 16.43 -8.60
CA PRO A 71 -24.10 17.51 -9.06
C PRO A 71 -23.32 18.25 -7.96
N SER A 72 -23.86 18.32 -6.74
CA SER A 72 -23.13 18.90 -5.60
C SER A 72 -22.00 18.00 -5.11
N SER A 73 -22.20 16.68 -5.15
CA SER A 73 -21.19 15.68 -4.77
C SER A 73 -20.08 15.57 -5.81
N LEU A 74 -20.40 15.69 -7.09
CA LEU A 74 -19.40 15.78 -8.15
C LEU A 74 -18.54 17.04 -7.99
N ARG A 75 -19.17 18.21 -7.77
CA ARG A 75 -18.43 19.46 -7.51
C ARG A 75 -17.48 19.38 -6.32
N SER A 76 -17.87 18.73 -5.22
CA SER A 76 -16.96 18.54 -4.07
C SER A 76 -15.75 17.66 -4.41
N LEU A 77 -15.90 16.71 -5.34
CA LEU A 77 -14.77 15.91 -5.82
C LEU A 77 -13.87 16.71 -6.75
N ASP A 78 -14.44 17.51 -7.65
CA ASP A 78 -13.67 18.38 -8.54
C ASP A 78 -12.85 19.42 -7.74
N GLU A 79 -13.39 19.94 -6.63
CA GLU A 79 -12.67 20.85 -5.74
C GLU A 79 -11.53 20.12 -5.00
N MET A 80 -11.80 18.93 -4.47
CA MET A 80 -10.76 18.09 -3.86
C MET A 80 -9.64 17.73 -4.86
N GLU A 81 -9.98 17.35 -6.09
CA GLU A 81 -9.01 17.03 -7.15
C GLU A 81 -8.14 18.23 -7.49
N LYS A 82 -8.73 19.42 -7.66
CA LYS A 82 -7.98 20.66 -7.93
C LYS A 82 -7.00 21.00 -6.80
N ASP A 83 -7.45 20.91 -5.55
CA ASP A 83 -6.60 21.18 -4.39
C ASP A 83 -5.45 20.15 -4.29
N MET A 84 -5.72 18.89 -4.62
CA MET A 84 -4.71 17.83 -4.67
C MET A 84 -3.72 18.04 -5.81
N LEU A 85 -4.17 18.36 -7.02
CA LEU A 85 -3.29 18.68 -8.15
C LEU A 85 -2.42 19.91 -7.84
N ALA A 86 -3.00 20.96 -7.24
CA ALA A 86 -2.25 22.14 -6.79
C ALA A 86 -1.22 21.81 -5.69
N GLY A 87 -1.51 20.81 -4.86
CA GLY A 87 -0.58 20.24 -3.89
C GLY A 87 0.49 19.31 -4.49
N GLY A 88 0.50 19.10 -5.80
CA GLY A 88 1.47 18.25 -6.51
C GLY A 88 1.14 16.75 -6.48
N PHE A 89 -0.10 16.37 -6.15
CA PHE A 89 -0.55 14.98 -6.21
C PHE A 89 -0.98 14.64 -7.65
N VAL A 90 -0.30 13.67 -8.29
CA VAL A 90 -0.58 13.22 -9.65
C VAL A 90 -1.48 11.98 -9.63
N VAL A 91 -2.53 11.95 -10.46
CA VAL A 91 -3.42 10.79 -10.65
C VAL A 91 -2.89 9.94 -11.82
N PRO A 92 -2.40 8.71 -11.59
CA PRO A 92 -1.92 7.84 -12.66
C PRO A 92 -3.06 7.20 -13.48
N ASP A 93 -2.75 6.83 -14.74
CA ASP A 93 -3.66 6.14 -15.70
C ASP A 93 -4.22 4.81 -15.14
N VAL A 94 -3.49 4.18 -14.21
CA VAL A 94 -3.93 3.03 -13.42
C VAL A 94 -3.83 3.41 -11.94
N VAL A 95 -4.97 3.45 -11.26
CA VAL A 95 -5.00 3.76 -9.83
C VAL A 95 -5.01 2.46 -9.05
N TRP A 96 -3.83 2.04 -8.61
CA TRP A 96 -3.69 1.05 -7.56
C TRP A 96 -3.67 1.75 -6.19
N GLN A 97 -4.79 1.68 -5.47
CA GLN A 97 -5.00 2.47 -4.24
C GLN A 97 -3.86 2.30 -3.21
N PRO A 98 -3.44 1.07 -2.84
CA PRO A 98 -2.30 0.87 -1.95
C PRO A 98 -1.02 1.54 -2.44
N HIS A 99 -0.68 1.43 -3.72
CA HIS A 99 0.51 2.11 -4.25
C HIS A 99 0.44 3.63 -4.01
N CYS A 100 -0.70 4.26 -4.32
CA CYS A 100 -0.88 5.70 -4.12
C CYS A 100 -0.81 6.10 -2.63
N GLU A 101 -1.48 5.36 -1.76
CA GLU A 101 -1.54 5.64 -0.32
C GLU A 101 -0.16 5.51 0.33
N TRP A 102 0.52 4.38 0.12
CA TRP A 102 1.82 4.12 0.71
C TRP A 102 2.90 5.05 0.15
N THR A 103 2.89 5.33 -1.16
CA THR A 103 3.82 6.29 -1.75
C THR A 103 3.62 7.69 -1.15
N SER A 104 2.37 8.10 -0.92
CA SER A 104 2.06 9.39 -0.29
C SER A 104 2.57 9.45 1.15
N LEU A 105 2.39 8.38 1.93
CA LEU A 105 2.92 8.28 3.30
C LEU A 105 4.46 8.38 3.32
N LEU A 106 5.15 7.68 2.43
CA LEU A 106 6.61 7.75 2.33
C LEU A 106 7.08 9.17 1.97
N LYS A 107 6.42 9.83 1.01
CA LYS A 107 6.72 11.23 0.62
C LYS A 107 6.48 12.24 1.73
N GLN A 108 5.56 11.97 2.64
CA GLN A 108 5.29 12.81 3.82
C GLN A 108 6.31 12.63 4.95
N GLY A 109 7.34 11.80 4.76
CA GLY A 109 8.41 11.61 5.74
C GLY A 109 8.03 10.67 6.87
N LEU A 110 7.09 9.74 6.65
CA LEU A 110 6.74 8.71 7.63
C LEU A 110 7.94 7.82 8.00
N LEU A 111 8.89 7.66 7.06
CA LEU A 111 10.22 7.10 7.28
C LEU A 111 11.25 8.12 6.82
N THR A 112 12.37 8.21 7.53
CA THR A 112 13.48 9.13 7.20
C THR A 112 14.73 8.42 6.71
N ASP A 113 14.95 7.16 7.10
CA ASP A 113 16.08 6.36 6.64
C ASP A 113 15.91 5.99 5.15
N HIS A 114 16.88 6.42 4.34
CA HIS A 114 16.89 6.21 2.90
C HIS A 114 16.79 4.73 2.48
N ARG A 115 17.29 3.78 3.30
CA ARG A 115 17.22 2.34 2.97
C ARG A 115 15.82 1.79 3.23
N ALA A 116 15.19 2.26 4.30
CA ALA A 116 13.79 1.95 4.59
C ALA A 116 12.90 2.44 3.43
N ILE A 117 13.07 3.70 3.02
CA ILE A 117 12.35 4.29 1.89
C ILE A 117 12.59 3.49 0.61
N ALA A 118 13.85 3.24 0.23
CA ALA A 118 14.19 2.48 -0.98
C ALA A 118 13.60 1.06 -0.97
N THR A 119 13.61 0.38 0.18
CA THR A 119 13.02 -0.95 0.33
C THR A 119 11.52 -0.94 0.08
N TRP A 120 10.80 0.02 0.67
CA TRP A 120 9.36 0.14 0.51
C TRP A 120 8.96 0.59 -0.89
N THR A 121 9.67 1.56 -1.47
CA THR A 121 9.46 1.99 -2.85
C THR A 121 9.62 0.82 -3.82
N GLY A 122 10.71 0.04 -3.73
CA GLY A 122 10.92 -1.10 -4.61
C GLY A 122 9.91 -2.25 -4.41
N ARG A 123 9.31 -2.40 -3.22
CA ARG A 123 8.19 -3.32 -3.00
C ARG A 123 6.91 -2.79 -3.66
N LEU A 124 6.60 -1.51 -3.49
CA LEU A 124 5.42 -0.85 -4.06
C LEU A 124 5.44 -0.88 -5.60
N GLU A 125 6.59 -0.67 -6.22
CA GLU A 125 6.76 -0.73 -7.67
C GLU A 125 6.47 -2.14 -8.21
N ARG A 126 7.05 -3.19 -7.60
CA ARG A 126 6.79 -4.60 -7.98
C ARG A 126 5.32 -4.99 -7.78
N ASP A 127 4.70 -4.47 -6.73
CA ASP A 127 3.30 -4.71 -6.41
C ASP A 127 2.37 -4.00 -7.41
N LEU A 128 2.72 -2.79 -7.85
CA LEU A 128 2.05 -2.07 -8.92
C LEU A 128 2.20 -2.78 -10.28
N GLU A 129 3.39 -3.28 -10.62
CA GLU A 129 3.62 -4.06 -11.84
C GLU A 129 2.73 -5.32 -11.88
N LEU A 130 2.65 -6.03 -10.76
CA LEU A 130 1.75 -7.18 -10.63
C LEU A 130 0.28 -6.75 -10.79
N ALA A 131 -0.15 -5.69 -10.11
CA ALA A 131 -1.50 -5.16 -10.20
C ALA A 131 -1.86 -4.77 -11.65
N ALA A 132 -0.96 -4.08 -12.35
CA ALA A 132 -1.12 -3.69 -13.74
C ALA A 132 -1.26 -4.90 -14.67
N SER A 133 -0.57 -6.01 -14.39
CA SER A 133 -0.70 -7.24 -15.18
C SER A 133 -2.13 -7.82 -15.16
N PHE A 134 -2.88 -7.62 -14.07
CA PHE A 134 -4.24 -8.16 -13.94
C PHE A 134 -5.24 -7.53 -14.91
N VAL A 135 -4.94 -6.35 -15.46
CA VAL A 135 -5.76 -5.72 -16.51
C VAL A 135 -5.96 -6.66 -17.70
N HIS A 136 -4.93 -7.45 -18.02
CA HIS A 136 -4.91 -8.35 -19.16
C HIS A 136 -5.25 -9.79 -18.80
N LEU A 137 -5.51 -10.08 -17.52
CA LEU A 137 -5.81 -11.42 -17.00
C LEU A 137 -7.25 -11.41 -16.43
N PRO A 138 -8.28 -11.68 -17.24
CA PRO A 138 -9.66 -11.66 -16.78
C PRO A 138 -9.95 -12.80 -15.78
N ASP A 139 -9.26 -13.93 -15.95
CA ASP A 139 -9.50 -15.15 -15.17
C ASP A 139 -8.74 -15.14 -13.85
N VAL A 140 -9.43 -15.54 -12.76
CA VAL A 140 -8.86 -15.58 -11.41
C VAL A 140 -7.73 -16.59 -11.29
N SER A 141 -7.80 -17.71 -12.01
CA SER A 141 -6.71 -18.68 -12.10
C SER A 141 -5.43 -18.05 -12.63
N ASP A 142 -5.53 -17.25 -13.69
CA ASP A 142 -4.39 -16.61 -14.34
C ASP A 142 -3.77 -15.53 -13.45
N ARG A 143 -4.62 -14.76 -12.74
CA ARG A 143 -4.16 -13.82 -11.72
C ARG A 143 -3.41 -14.54 -10.59
N ILE A 144 -3.91 -15.70 -10.14
CA ILE A 144 -3.21 -16.50 -9.13
C ILE A 144 -1.86 -16.99 -9.65
N GLN A 145 -1.78 -17.43 -10.90
CA GLN A 145 -0.50 -17.80 -11.52
C GLN A 145 0.47 -16.62 -11.60
N ALA A 146 -0.01 -15.44 -11.97
CA ALA A 146 0.81 -14.22 -11.97
C ALA A 146 1.36 -13.87 -10.58
N ILE A 147 0.58 -14.08 -9.51
CA ILE A 147 1.05 -13.91 -8.12
C ILE A 147 2.14 -14.91 -7.77
N ILE A 148 1.96 -16.18 -8.15
CA ILE A 148 2.93 -17.26 -7.90
C ILE A 148 4.25 -16.99 -8.62
N GLN A 149 4.19 -16.38 -9.80
CA GLN A 149 5.36 -16.01 -10.58
C GLN A 149 5.99 -14.67 -10.16
N SER A 150 5.28 -13.86 -9.37
CA SER A 150 5.79 -12.60 -8.87
C SER A 150 6.96 -12.83 -7.90
N PRO A 151 8.05 -12.05 -7.98
CA PRO A 151 9.12 -12.09 -6.99
C PRO A 151 8.64 -11.87 -5.55
N LEU A 152 7.50 -11.19 -5.36
CA LEU A 152 6.91 -10.92 -4.05
C LEU A 152 6.42 -12.19 -3.34
N ILE A 153 6.21 -13.32 -4.04
CA ILE A 153 5.79 -14.60 -3.42
C ILE A 153 6.80 -15.12 -2.40
N HIS A 154 8.08 -14.82 -2.62
CA HIS A 154 9.17 -15.19 -1.72
C HIS A 154 9.25 -14.26 -0.50
N GLU A 155 8.55 -13.13 -0.54
CA GLU A 155 8.40 -12.20 0.57
C GLU A 155 7.09 -12.44 1.35
N SER A 156 6.32 -13.48 0.98
CA SER A 156 5.05 -13.83 1.62
C SER A 156 5.20 -14.00 3.14
N GLY A 157 4.16 -13.61 3.87
CA GLY A 157 4.10 -13.72 5.32
C GLY A 157 3.95 -15.13 5.86
N ALA A 158 3.50 -16.07 5.03
CA ALA A 158 3.34 -17.46 5.45
C ALA A 158 4.54 -18.31 4.98
N PRO A 159 5.21 -19.04 5.90
CA PRO A 159 6.27 -19.97 5.53
C PRO A 159 5.78 -21.00 4.51
N GLY A 160 6.60 -21.28 3.51
CA GLY A 160 6.27 -22.26 2.47
C GLY A 160 5.09 -21.85 1.56
N SER A 161 4.74 -20.57 1.49
CA SER A 161 3.65 -20.08 0.62
C SER A 161 3.88 -20.43 -0.83
N TRP A 162 5.10 -20.22 -1.34
CA TRP A 162 5.42 -20.50 -2.74
C TRP A 162 5.23 -21.98 -3.07
N GLU A 163 5.77 -22.89 -2.27
CA GLU A 163 5.66 -24.34 -2.44
C GLU A 163 4.20 -24.79 -2.38
N ARG A 164 3.42 -24.29 -1.40
CA ARG A 164 2.01 -24.66 -1.27
C ARG A 164 1.17 -24.13 -2.45
N MET A 165 1.40 -22.88 -2.85
CA MET A 165 0.66 -22.26 -3.96
C MET A 165 1.01 -22.89 -5.31
N THR A 166 2.26 -23.31 -5.53
CA THR A 166 2.69 -24.02 -6.75
C THR A 166 2.23 -25.47 -6.79
N SER A 167 2.09 -26.12 -5.64
CA SER A 167 1.61 -27.50 -5.55
C SER A 167 0.12 -27.68 -5.80
N GLN A 168 -0.66 -26.58 -5.78
CA GLN A 168 -2.10 -26.61 -5.95
C GLN A 168 -2.49 -26.29 -7.40
N GLU A 169 -3.38 -27.09 -7.97
CA GLU A 169 -4.02 -26.77 -9.24
C GLU A 169 -5.14 -25.74 -9.01
N TRP A 170 -5.02 -24.56 -9.63
CA TRP A 170 -5.96 -23.45 -9.45
C TRP A 170 -7.06 -23.50 -10.52
N VAL A 171 -7.94 -24.49 -10.39
CA VAL A 171 -9.08 -24.70 -11.30
C VAL A 171 -10.39 -24.56 -10.53
N GLY A 172 -11.34 -23.83 -11.10
CA GLY A 172 -12.65 -23.59 -10.50
C GLY A 172 -13.23 -22.26 -10.92
N ASP A 173 -14.49 -22.02 -10.57
CA ASP A 173 -15.09 -20.70 -10.73
C ASP A 173 -14.45 -19.68 -9.75
N GLU A 174 -14.64 -18.39 -10.05
CA GLU A 174 -14.10 -17.29 -9.24
C GLU A 174 -14.50 -17.41 -7.76
N ALA A 175 -15.75 -17.80 -7.48
CA ALA A 175 -16.23 -17.90 -6.12
C ALA A 175 -15.52 -19.01 -5.34
N ALA A 176 -15.28 -20.17 -5.96
CA ALA A 176 -14.55 -21.29 -5.37
C ALA A 176 -13.08 -20.92 -5.13
N LEU A 177 -12.42 -20.31 -6.11
CA LEU A 177 -11.01 -19.90 -6.01
C LEU A 177 -10.81 -18.84 -4.92
N LEU A 178 -11.65 -17.80 -4.89
CA LEU A 178 -11.60 -16.76 -3.85
C LEU A 178 -11.96 -17.29 -2.45
N ASN A 179 -12.73 -18.38 -2.37
CA ASN A 179 -13.08 -19.01 -1.12
C ASN A 179 -12.11 -20.07 -0.62
N CYS A 180 -11.12 -20.45 -1.44
CA CYS A 180 -10.08 -21.42 -1.08
C CYS A 180 -9.35 -21.02 0.20
N SER A 181 -9.27 -21.95 1.15
CA SER A 181 -8.64 -21.74 2.46
C SER A 181 -7.16 -21.38 2.36
N LEU A 182 -6.42 -22.00 1.43
CA LEU A 182 -5.00 -21.69 1.23
C LEU A 182 -4.81 -20.24 0.80
N LEU A 183 -5.61 -19.80 -0.18
CA LEU A 183 -5.55 -18.43 -0.68
C LEU A 183 -5.93 -17.41 0.40
N LYS A 184 -7.00 -17.67 1.16
CA LYS A 184 -7.40 -16.82 2.30
C LYS A 184 -6.30 -16.72 3.36
N HIS A 185 -5.67 -17.84 3.70
CA HIS A 185 -4.62 -17.87 4.70
C HIS A 185 -3.41 -17.05 4.26
N ASN A 186 -2.93 -17.23 3.03
CA ASN A 186 -1.81 -16.46 2.51
C ASN A 186 -2.12 -14.97 2.48
N ARG A 187 -3.33 -14.56 2.04
CA ARG A 187 -3.76 -13.15 2.06
C ARG A 187 -3.70 -12.53 3.46
N VAL A 188 -4.15 -13.24 4.48
CA VAL A 188 -4.12 -12.76 5.87
C VAL A 188 -2.67 -12.67 6.36
N ALA A 189 -1.87 -13.68 6.08
CA ALA A 189 -0.47 -13.72 6.48
C ALA A 189 0.37 -12.61 5.81
N ASP A 190 0.15 -12.37 4.51
CA ASP A 190 0.83 -11.31 3.75
C ASP A 190 0.49 -9.92 4.30
N ALA A 191 -0.80 -9.65 4.54
CA ALA A 191 -1.21 -8.39 5.15
C ALA A 191 -0.57 -8.19 6.54
N TYR A 192 -0.60 -9.23 7.39
CA TYR A 192 0.01 -9.16 8.72
C TYR A 192 1.53 -8.96 8.64
N SER A 193 2.20 -9.68 7.75
CA SER A 193 3.64 -9.58 7.57
C SER A 193 4.06 -8.21 7.03
N CYS A 194 3.31 -7.65 6.08
CA CYS A 194 3.49 -6.28 5.61
C CYS A 194 3.43 -5.29 6.79
N PHE A 195 2.43 -5.43 7.67
CA PHE A 195 2.29 -4.56 8.85
C PHE A 195 3.44 -4.70 9.83
N VAL A 196 3.82 -5.93 10.19
CA VAL A 196 4.93 -6.18 11.13
C VAL A 196 6.24 -5.65 10.57
N ARG A 197 6.55 -5.90 9.30
CA ARG A 197 7.75 -5.36 8.64
C ARG A 197 7.75 -3.84 8.64
N PHE A 198 6.60 -3.22 8.38
CA PHE A 198 6.50 -1.76 8.38
C PHE A 198 6.74 -1.19 9.77
N MET A 199 6.09 -1.74 10.80
CA MET A 199 6.28 -1.33 12.19
C MET A 199 7.73 -1.52 12.65
N ALA A 200 8.39 -2.61 12.24
CA ALA A 200 9.80 -2.82 12.52
C ALA A 200 10.68 -1.71 11.93
N TRP A 201 10.42 -1.30 10.68
CA TRP A 201 11.11 -0.17 10.06
C TRP A 201 10.86 1.14 10.78
N VAL A 202 9.62 1.42 11.21
CA VAL A 202 9.29 2.62 12.01
C VAL A 202 10.06 2.63 13.32
N VAL A 203 10.13 1.50 14.03
CA VAL A 203 10.89 1.39 15.30
C VAL A 203 12.38 1.62 15.07
N VAL A 204 12.96 1.02 14.02
CA VAL A 204 14.37 1.22 13.66
C VAL A 204 14.64 2.68 13.31
N ASP A 205 13.81 3.30 12.48
CA ASP A 205 13.94 4.70 12.05
C ASP A 205 13.87 5.65 13.25
N ALA A 206 12.85 5.49 14.10
CA ALA A 206 12.70 6.30 15.32
C ALA A 206 13.86 6.10 16.29
N SER A 207 14.36 4.87 16.45
CA SER A 207 15.52 4.57 17.30
C SER A 207 16.79 5.23 16.78
N LEU A 208 17.01 5.21 15.45
CA LEU A 208 18.14 5.88 14.81
C LEU A 208 18.06 7.40 15.00
N GLN A 209 16.89 8.00 14.79
CA GLN A 209 16.68 9.43 15.03
C GLN A 209 16.91 9.81 16.50
N HIS A 210 16.39 9.03 17.43
CA HIS A 210 16.58 9.27 18.87
C HIS A 210 18.06 9.17 19.24
N TRP A 211 18.76 8.13 18.78
CA TRP A 211 20.19 7.96 19.02
C TRP A 211 21.00 9.11 18.42
N GLN A 212 20.71 9.55 17.20
CA GLN A 212 21.35 10.74 16.60
C GLN A 212 21.16 11.98 17.48
N LYS A 213 19.99 12.17 18.09
CA LYS A 213 19.74 13.29 19.01
C LYS A 213 20.48 13.15 20.34
N VAL A 214 20.59 11.92 20.87
CA VAL A 214 21.22 11.64 22.18
C VAL A 214 22.74 11.55 22.11
N VAL A 215 23.31 11.25 20.93
CA VAL A 215 24.75 10.97 20.75
C VAL A 215 25.50 12.08 20.01
N VAL A 216 24.80 13.12 19.55
CA VAL A 216 25.41 14.36 19.05
C VAL A 216 25.97 15.30 20.16
N PRO A 217 25.91 15.00 21.47
CA PRO A 217 26.91 15.49 22.42
C PRO A 217 27.95 14.39 22.73
N HIS A 218 29.21 14.66 22.38
CA HIS A 218 30.45 13.94 22.73
C HIS A 218 31.00 12.81 21.81
N GLU A 219 32.04 13.21 21.06
CA GLU A 219 33.28 12.52 20.68
C GLU A 219 33.34 10.98 20.53
N GLY A 220 33.81 10.52 19.36
CA GLY A 220 34.38 9.17 19.15
C GLY A 220 33.78 8.39 17.98
N SER A 221 33.98 8.83 16.73
CA SER A 221 33.20 8.40 15.55
C SER A 221 33.60 7.07 14.89
N GLU A 222 34.74 6.45 15.21
CA GLU A 222 35.24 5.32 14.39
C GLU A 222 34.80 3.91 14.83
N ARG A 223 34.62 3.64 16.14
CA ARG A 223 34.14 2.31 16.61
C ARG A 223 32.67 2.02 16.28
N ARG A 224 31.90 3.03 15.86
CA ARG A 224 30.42 2.97 15.80
C ARG A 224 29.86 2.47 14.46
N LYS A 225 30.60 2.62 13.34
CA LYS A 225 30.17 2.15 12.02
C LYS A 225 30.07 0.62 11.95
N GLY A 226 30.98 -0.10 12.63
CA GLY A 226 31.00 -1.56 12.64
C GLY A 226 29.83 -2.20 13.40
N TYR A 227 29.36 -1.57 14.48
CA TYR A 227 28.28 -2.11 15.31
C TYR A 227 26.92 -2.06 14.58
N TRP A 228 26.65 -0.98 13.83
CA TRP A 228 25.41 -0.84 13.05
C TRP A 228 25.40 -1.64 11.76
N ALA A 229 26.55 -1.78 11.07
CA ALA A 229 26.64 -2.74 9.97
C ALA A 229 26.27 -4.15 10.44
N ASN A 230 26.69 -4.53 11.65
CA ASN A 230 26.33 -5.79 12.27
C ASN A 230 24.85 -5.85 12.68
N LEU A 231 24.30 -4.87 13.40
CA LEU A 231 22.90 -4.88 13.83
C LEU A 231 21.92 -4.83 12.66
N LEU A 232 22.20 -4.01 11.64
CA LEU A 232 21.40 -3.96 10.42
C LEU A 232 21.52 -5.26 9.61
N SER A 233 22.70 -5.90 9.60
CA SER A 233 22.84 -7.25 9.00
C SER A 233 22.07 -8.33 9.76
N GLN A 234 21.88 -8.16 11.07
CA GLN A 234 21.10 -9.07 11.92
C GLN A 234 19.59 -8.82 11.84
N LEU A 235 19.17 -7.60 11.52
CA LEU A 235 17.76 -7.24 11.28
C LEU A 235 17.34 -7.46 9.82
N HIS A 236 18.28 -7.45 8.88
CA HIS A 236 18.04 -7.69 7.46
C HIS A 236 17.26 -8.98 7.12
N PRO A 237 17.42 -10.12 7.84
CA PRO A 237 16.58 -11.30 7.65
C PRO A 237 15.12 -11.08 8.02
N PHE A 238 14.83 -10.17 8.96
CA PHE A 238 13.47 -9.81 9.37
C PHE A 238 12.85 -8.71 8.50
N CYS A 239 13.67 -8.00 7.73
CA CYS A 239 13.27 -6.93 6.81
C CYS A 239 13.13 -7.39 5.34
N ARG A 240 13.55 -8.63 5.01
CA ARG A 240 13.25 -9.31 3.74
C ARG A 240 11.84 -9.91 3.73
#